data_AF-A0A4Q3SD77-F1
#
_entry.id   AF-A0A4Q3SD77-F1
#
_cell.length_a   1.000
_cell.length_b   1.000
_cell.length_c   1.000
_cell.angle_alpha   90.00
_cell.angle_beta   90.00
_cell.angle_gamma   90.00
#
_symmetry.space_group_name_H-M   'P 1'
#
loop_
_entity.id
_entity.type
_entity.pdbx_description
1 polymer ?
#
loop_
_entity_poly.entity_id
_entity_poly.type
_entity_poly.pdbx_seq_one_letter_code
_entity_poly.pdbx_strand_id
1 'polypeptide(L)' 'VYRESARYWDLYELAEKLVDLEYRFQIWRFGHLKTVERVIGFKRGTGGTAGVPYLAKVIDQVFFPDLLNVRALL' A
#
# COMPACT_ATOMS: atom_id res chain seq x y z
N VAL A 1 -15.75 17.28 0.48
CA VAL A 1 -14.99 16.81 -0.70
C VAL A 1 -15.70 15.65 -1.37
N TYR A 2 -15.61 14.41 -0.86
CA TYR A 2 -16.23 13.25 -1.53
C TYR A 2 -17.75 13.33 -1.76
N ARG A 3 -18.53 13.89 -0.82
CA ARG A 3 -19.99 14.08 -0.98
C ARG A 3 -20.39 15.19 -1.97
N GLU A 4 -19.45 16.06 -2.32
CA GLU A 4 -19.65 17.21 -3.20
C GLU A 4 -18.50 17.27 -4.22
N SER A 5 -18.22 16.14 -4.89
CA SER A 5 -17.02 15.98 -5.73
C SER A 5 -16.95 17.00 -6.88
N ALA A 6 -18.09 17.34 -7.48
CA ALA A 6 -18.17 18.36 -8.53
C ALA A 6 -17.71 19.76 -8.06
N ARG A 7 -17.94 20.09 -6.79
CA ARG A 7 -17.52 21.37 -6.18
C ARG A 7 -16.04 21.38 -5.80
N TYR A 8 -15.51 20.23 -5.38
CA TYR A 8 -14.15 20.09 -4.86
C TYR A 8 -13.29 19.20 -5.76
N TRP A 9 -13.41 19.38 -7.08
CA TRP A 9 -12.84 18.45 -8.06
C TRP A 9 -11.36 18.18 -7.84
N ASP A 10 -10.52 19.22 -7.72
CA ASP A 10 -9.07 19.05 -7.60
C ASP A 10 -8.67 18.25 -6.34
N LEU A 11 -9.38 18.46 -5.23
CA LEU A 11 -9.13 17.73 -3.98
C LEU A 11 -9.62 16.28 -4.05
N TYR A 12 -10.76 16.06 -4.71
CA TYR A 12 -11.27 14.72 -4.96
C TYR A 12 -10.33 13.93 -5.89
N GLU A 13 -9.88 14.54 -6.99
CA GLU A 13 -8.94 13.93 -7.92
C GLU A 13 -7.63 13.60 -7.24
N LEU A 14 -7.06 14.52 -6.47
CA LEU A 14 -5.85 14.26 -5.69
C LEU A 14 -6.04 13.07 -4.74
N ALA A 15 -7.16 13.01 -4.01
CA ALA A 15 -7.45 11.90 -3.11
C ALA A 15 -7.50 10.55 -3.84
N GLU A 16 -8.16 10.49 -5.01
CA GLU A 16 -8.17 9.27 -5.82
C GLU A 16 -6.77 8.90 -6.34
N LYS A 17 -5.94 9.87 -6.73
CA LYS A 17 -4.54 9.60 -7.13
C LYS A 17 -3.69 9.05 -5.98
N LEU A 18 -3.93 9.49 -4.75
CA LEU A 18 -3.24 8.95 -3.56
C LEU A 18 -3.69 7.51 -3.25
N VAL A 19 -4.98 7.21 -3.42
CA VAL A 19 -5.50 5.84 -3.31
C VAL A 19 -4.92 4.92 -4.39
N ASP A 20 -4.82 5.40 -5.63
CA ASP A 20 -4.17 4.66 -6.73
C ASP A 20 -2.69 4.39 -6.43
N LEU A 21 -1.98 5.36 -5.84
CA LEU A 21 -0.58 5.21 -5.43
C LEU A 21 -0.44 4.13 -4.36
N GLU A 22 -1.26 4.17 -3.30
CA GLU A 22 -1.30 3.14 -2.25
C GLU A 22 -1.47 1.75 -2.86
N TYR A 23 -2.47 1.56 -3.72
CA TYR A 23 -2.74 0.28 -4.35
C TYR A 23 -1.55 -0.24 -5.16
N ARG A 24 -0.93 0.61 -5.99
CA ARG A 24 0.26 0.25 -6.76
C ARG A 24 1.45 -0.09 -5.85
N PHE A 25 1.59 0.61 -4.73
CA PHE A 25 2.64 0.34 -3.76
C PHE A 25 2.44 -0.99 -3.05
N GLN A 26 1.20 -1.37 -2.74
CA GLN A 26 0.88 -2.67 -2.17
C GLN A 26 1.18 -3.82 -3.14
N ILE A 27 0.85 -3.67 -4.42
CA ILE A 27 1.24 -4.64 -5.47
C ILE A 27 2.76 -4.78 -5.50
N TRP A 28 3.49 -3.66 -5.46
CA TRP A 28 4.94 -3.68 -5.44
C TRP A 28 5.49 -4.40 -4.20
N ARG A 29 4.96 -4.13 -3.00
CA ARG A 29 5.35 -4.81 -1.75
C ARG A 29 5.14 -6.31 -1.84
N PHE A 30 3.99 -6.74 -2.35
CA PHE A 30 3.69 -8.16 -2.53
C PHE A 30 4.62 -8.81 -3.56
N GLY A 31 4.84 -8.17 -4.71
CA GLY A 31 5.78 -8.65 -5.72
C GLY A 31 7.22 -8.77 -5.19
N HIS A 32 7.64 -7.81 -4.38
CA HIS A 32 8.92 -7.84 -3.69
C HIS A 32 9.01 -9.00 -2.69
N LEU A 33 7.99 -9.21 -1.85
CA LEU A 33 7.89 -10.35 -0.93
C LEU A 33 8.07 -11.67 -1.69
N LYS A 34 7.28 -11.90 -2.75
CA LYS A 34 7.32 -13.15 -3.52
C LYS A 34 8.67 -13.35 -4.23
N THR A 35 9.29 -12.27 -4.69
CA THR A 35 10.65 -12.34 -5.26
C THR A 35 11.66 -12.79 -4.22
N VAL A 36 11.67 -12.18 -3.03
CA VAL A 36 12.59 -12.55 -1.94
C VAL A 36 12.38 -14.00 -1.50
N GLU A 37 11.12 -14.41 -1.31
CA GLU A 37 10.77 -15.80 -0.96
C GLU A 37 11.27 -16.79 -2.00
N ARG A 38 11.12 -16.49 -3.31
CA ARG A 38 11.61 -17.35 -4.38
C ARG A 38 13.14 -17.45 -4.42
N VAL A 39 13.85 -16.35 -4.17
CA VAL A 39 15.31 -16.27 -4.37
C VAL A 39 16.08 -16.80 -3.16
N ILE A 40 15.66 -16.46 -1.93
CA ILE A 40 16.40 -16.82 -0.71
C ILE A 40 15.59 -17.65 0.29
N GLY A 41 14.32 -17.94 0.01
CA GLY A 41 13.43 -18.62 0.96
C GLY A 41 13.25 -17.79 2.23
N PHE A 42 13.34 -18.46 3.39
CA PHE A 42 13.20 -17.85 4.71
C PHE A 42 14.55 -17.49 5.37
N LYS A 43 15.63 -17.41 4.59
CA LYS A 43 16.92 -16.96 5.09
C LYS A 43 16.85 -15.50 5.57
N ARG A 44 17.71 -15.16 6.53
CA ARG A 44 17.87 -13.78 7.00
C ARG A 44 18.33 -12.89 5.85
N GLY A 45 17.75 -11.70 5.76
CA GLY A 45 18.15 -10.70 4.76
C GLY A 45 19.54 -10.13 5.07
N THR A 46 20.28 -9.75 4.02
CA THR A 46 21.59 -9.10 4.18
C THR A 46 21.51 -7.75 4.88
N GLY A 47 20.35 -7.09 4.84
CA GLY A 47 20.04 -5.89 5.63
C GLY A 47 19.74 -6.15 7.11
N GLY A 48 19.94 -7.38 7.62
CA GLY A 48 19.78 -7.73 9.03
C GLY A 48 18.34 -8.07 9.47
N THR A 49 17.34 -7.87 8.61
CA THR A 49 15.94 -8.23 8.89
C THR A 49 15.72 -9.74 8.83
N ALA A 50 14.59 -10.21 9.37
CA ALA A 50 14.19 -11.62 9.28
C ALA A 50 13.90 -12.11 7.85
N GLY A 51 13.95 -11.26 6.82
CA GLY A 51 13.62 -11.63 5.44
C GLY A 51 12.11 -11.67 5.20
N VAL A 52 11.60 -12.77 4.64
CA VAL A 52 10.17 -12.98 4.32
C VAL A 52 9.23 -12.64 5.48
N PRO A 53 9.45 -13.09 6.74
CA PRO A 53 8.57 -12.74 7.86
C PRO A 53 8.51 -11.24 8.18
N TYR A 54 9.61 -10.51 7.97
CA TYR A 54 9.60 -9.05 8.12
C TYR A 54 8.76 -8.40 7.02
N LEU A 55 9.01 -8.78 5.75
CA LEU A 55 8.30 -8.22 4.61
C LEU A 55 6.79 -8.54 4.62
N ALA A 56 6.40 -9.72 5.09
CA ALA A 56 4.99 -10.08 5.27
C ALA A 56 4.26 -9.11 6.21
N LYS A 57 4.89 -8.72 7.33
CA LYS A 57 4.33 -7.72 8.26
C LYS A 57 4.23 -6.31 7.65
N VAL A 58 5.11 -5.98 6.71
CA VAL A 58 5.11 -4.67 6.04
C VAL A 58 3.92 -4.53 5.08
N ILE A 59 3.36 -5.63 4.57
CA ILE A 59 2.18 -5.61 3.70
C ILE A 59 0.95 -5.06 4.45
N ASP A 60 0.86 -5.29 5.76
CA ASP A 60 -0.27 -4.82 6.58
C ASP A 60 -0.25 -3.29 6.81
N GLN A 61 0.82 -2.59 6.42
CA GLN A 61 0.93 -1.14 6.58
C GLN A 61 0.28 -0.40 5.42
N VAL A 62 -0.53 0.61 5.71
CA VAL A 62 -1.24 1.43 4.71
C VAL A 62 -0.82 2.89 4.87
N PHE A 63 -0.59 3.63 3.78
CA PHE A 63 -0.22 5.05 3.85
C PHE A 63 -1.40 5.99 4.11
N PHE A 64 -2.55 5.73 3.50
CA PHE A 64 -3.72 6.60 3.56
C PHE A 64 -4.98 5.88 4.12
N PRO A 65 -4.93 5.34 5.35
CA PRO A 65 -6.04 4.57 5.92
C PRO A 65 -7.34 5.38 5.98
N ASP A 66 -7.27 6.68 6.29
CA ASP A 66 -8.46 7.54 6.38
C ASP A 66 -9.12 7.76 5.01
N LEU A 67 -8.33 7.89 3.93
CA LEU A 67 -8.87 8.01 2.57
C LEU A 67 -9.59 6.73 2.15
N LEU A 68 -9.02 5.56 2.45
CA LEU A 68 -9.65 4.27 2.19
C LEU A 68 -10.97 4.11 2.97
N ASN A 69 -10.97 4.48 4.25
CA ASN A 69 -12.15 4.41 5.10
C ASN A 69 -13.28 5.32 4.58
N VAL A 70 -12.97 6.58 4.30
CA VAL A 70 -13.98 7.53 3.78
C VAL A 70 -14.53 7.05 2.44
N ARG A 71 -13.70 6.50 1.56
CA ARG A 71 -14.14 5.95 0.26
C ARG A 71 -15.07 4.74 0.40
N ALA A 72 -14.88 3.92 1.43
CA ALA A 72 -15.73 2.75 1.70
C ALA A 72 -17.05 3.10 2.42
N LEU A 73 -17.15 4.27 3.04
CA LEU A 73 -18.30 4.73 3.82
C LEU A 73 -19.28 5.62 3.04
N LEU A 74 -19.02 5.86 1.75
CA LEU A 74 -19.86 6.62 0.82
C LEU A 74 -20.76 5.68 0.03
#